data_AF-A0A971U172-F1
#
_entry.id   AF-A0A971U172-F1
#
_cell.length_a   1.000
_cell.length_b   1.000
_cell.length_c   1.000
_cell.angle_alpha   90.00
_cell.angle_beta   90.00
_cell.angle_gamma   90.00
#
_symmetry.space_group_name_H-M   'P 1'
#
loop_
_entity.id
_entity.type
_entity.pdbx_description
1 polymer ?
#
loop_
_entity_poly.entity_id
_entity_poly.type
_entity_poly.pdbx_seq_one_letter_code
_entity_poly.pdbx_strand_id
1 'polypeptide(L)' 'QVSRAIAIARRTRSIILQNICLAIGTKALFIVLGAFGLVSMWGAVFADVGVALLAVLNSLRVFRD' A
#
# COMPACT_ATOMS: atom_id res chain seq x y z
N GLN A 1 -11.14 -13.13 -25.94
CA GLN A 1 -10.85 -11.74 -25.53
C GLN A 1 -11.27 -11.47 -24.07
N VAL A 2 -12.44 -11.96 -23.63
CA VAL A 2 -12.88 -11.89 -22.22
C VAL A 2 -11.95 -12.61 -21.23
N SER A 3 -11.38 -13.76 -21.62
CA SER A 3 -10.49 -14.56 -20.77
C SER A 3 -9.14 -13.91 -20.44
N ARG A 4 -8.59 -13.05 -21.32
CA ARG A 4 -7.36 -12.27 -21.04
C ARG A 4 -7.63 -11.12 -20.06
N ALA A 5 -8.75 -10.42 -20.22
CA ALA A 5 -9.14 -9.32 -19.32
C ALA A 5 -9.32 -9.82 -17.87
N ILE A 6 -9.92 -11.00 -17.68
CA ILE A 6 -10.09 -11.62 -16.35
C ILE A 6 -8.73 -12.03 -15.74
N ALA A 7 -7.78 -12.51 -16.55
CA ALA A 7 -6.44 -12.84 -16.08
C ALA A 7 -5.67 -11.59 -15.60
N ILE A 8 -5.77 -10.47 -16.33
CA ILE A 8 -5.19 -9.18 -15.96
C ILE A 8 -5.86 -8.66 -14.67
N ALA A 9 -7.20 -8.67 -14.60
CA ALA A 9 -7.94 -8.21 -13.44
C ALA A 9 -7.58 -8.98 -12.14
N ARG A 10 -7.33 -10.30 -12.23
CA ARG A 10 -6.88 -11.09 -11.09
C ARG A 10 -5.49 -10.70 -10.59
N ARG A 11 -4.56 -10.40 -11.50
CA ARG A 11 -3.22 -9.89 -11.13
C ARG A 11 -3.31 -8.51 -10.48
N THR A 12 -4.09 -7.61 -11.06
CA THR A 12 -4.34 -6.29 -10.47
C THR A 12 -4.95 -6.40 -9.07
N ARG A 13 -5.88 -7.33 -8.85
CA ARG A 13 -6.52 -7.53 -7.54
C ARG A 13 -5.53 -7.94 -6.44
N SER A 14 -4.56 -8.80 -6.74
CA SER A 14 -3.55 -9.21 -5.75
C SER A 14 -2.67 -8.03 -5.30
N ILE A 15 -2.47 -7.06 -6.19
CA ILE A 15 -1.61 -5.89 -5.95
C ILE A 15 -2.38 -4.81 -5.20
N ILE A 16 -3.66 -4.61 -5.54
CA ILE A 16 -4.57 -3.80 -4.73
C ILE A 16 -4.59 -4.33 -3.29
N LEU A 17 -4.66 -5.65 -3.09
CA LEU A 17 -4.61 -6.25 -1.76
C LEU A 17 -3.28 -5.99 -1.04
N GLN A 18 -2.14 -6.04 -1.73
CA GLN A 18 -0.85 -5.66 -1.15
C GLN A 18 -0.81 -4.18 -0.72
N ASN A 19 -1.32 -3.27 -1.56
CA ASN A 19 -1.37 -1.84 -1.25
C ASN A 19 -2.30 -1.52 -0.08
N ILE A 20 -3.48 -2.16 -0.04
CA ILE A 20 -4.41 -2.04 1.09
C ILE A 20 -3.75 -2.58 2.36
N CYS A 21 -3.04 -3.71 2.28
CA CYS A 21 -2.33 -4.29 3.41
C CYS A 21 -1.22 -3.35 3.93
N LEU A 22 -0.47 -2.69 3.04
CA LEU A 22 0.54 -1.69 3.41
C LEU A 22 -0.08 -0.46 4.08
N ALA A 23 -1.16 0.08 3.52
CA ALA A 23 -1.87 1.24 4.08
C ALA A 23 -2.49 0.95 5.44
N ILE A 24 -3.11 -0.22 5.62
CA ILE A 24 -3.66 -0.65 6.90
C ILE A 24 -2.52 -0.92 7.90
N GLY A 25 -1.42 -1.52 7.44
CA GLY A 25 -0.25 -1.82 8.24
C GLY A 25 0.37 -0.57 8.88
N THR A 26 0.63 0.49 8.10
CA THR A 26 1.17 1.74 8.67
C THR A 26 0.17 2.43 9.58
N LYS A 27 -1.12 2.47 9.22
CA LYS A 27 -2.15 3.06 10.08
C LYS A 27 -2.19 2.38 11.45
N ALA A 28 -2.19 1.05 11.47
CA ALA A 28 -2.16 0.26 12.71
C ALA A 28 -0.86 0.47 13.49
N LEU A 29 0.28 0.48 12.80
CA LEU A 29 1.59 0.72 13.41
C LEU A 29 1.65 2.08 14.12
N PHE A 30 1.10 3.14 13.51
CA PHE A 30 1.05 4.47 14.12
C PHE A 30 0.08 4.59 15.27
N ILE A 31 -1.06 3.89 15.22
CA ILE A 31 -1.98 3.84 16.35
C ILE A 31 -1.28 3.19 17.55
N VAL A 32 -0.57 2.09 17.34
CA VAL A 32 0.17 1.40 18.41
C VAL A 32 1.31 2.28 18.92
N LEU A 33 2.19 2.76 18.04
CA LEU A 33 3.33 3.59 18.44
C LEU A 33 2.92 4.93 19.08
N GLY A 34 1.82 5.53 18.60
CA GLY A 34 1.23 6.73 19.17
C GLY A 34 0.62 6.49 20.55
N ALA A 35 0.00 5.32 20.78
CA ALA A 35 -0.47 4.92 22.10
C ALA A 35 0.67 4.76 23.12
N PHE A 36 1.88 4.38 22.66
CA PHE A 36 3.09 4.34 23.48
C PHE A 36 3.83 5.69 23.59
N GLY A 37 3.37 6.75 22.91
CA GLY A 37 3.99 8.08 22.95
C GLY A 37 5.36 8.19 22.28
N LEU A 38 5.77 7.17 21.51
CA LEU A 38 7.10 7.06 20.89
C LEU A 38 7.20 7.71 19.51
N VAL A 39 6.09 8.18 18.95
CA VAL A 39 6.05 8.74 17.58
C VAL A 39 5.84 10.25 17.62
N SER A 40 6.74 10.96 16.94
CA SER A 40 6.50 12.35 16.55
C SER A 40 5.64 12.41 15.28
N MET A 41 4.80 13.43 15.15
CA MET A 41 3.97 13.67 13.95
C MET A 41 4.77 13.60 12.65
N TRP A 42 6.04 14.02 12.67
CA TRP A 42 6.94 13.95 11.52
C TRP A 42 7.25 12.52 11.06
N GLY A 43 7.43 11.57 11.99
CA GLY A 43 7.64 10.15 11.66
C GLY A 43 6.39 9.51 11.03
N ALA A 44 5.20 9.94 11.48
CA ALA A 44 3.92 9.52 10.91
C ALA A 44 3.75 9.97 9.46
N VAL A 45 4.03 11.23 9.18
CA VAL A 45 3.93 11.78 7.82
C VAL A 45 4.90 11.09 6.87
N PHE A 46 6.14 10.85 7.28
CA PHE A 46 7.14 10.20 6.41
C PHE A 46 6.72 8.78 6.00
N ALA A 47 6.18 8.01 6.94
CA ALA A 47 5.75 6.65 6.67
C ALA A 47 4.47 6.58 5.82
N ASP A 48 3.51 7.49 6.00
CA ASP A 48 2.34 7.59 5.11
C ASP A 48 2.76 7.94 3.67
N VAL A 49 3.71 8.87 3.51
CA VAL A 49 4.28 9.23 2.19
C VAL A 49 5.06 8.04 1.60
N GLY A 50 5.83 7.33 2.41
CA GLY A 50 6.56 6.13 1.99
C GLY A 50 5.65 4.99 1.52
N VAL A 51 4.52 4.76 2.21
CA VAL A 51 3.50 3.80 1.77
C VAL A 51 2.82 4.25 0.48
N ALA A 52 2.50 5.55 0.35
CA ALA A 52 1.94 6.07 -0.90
C ALA A 52 2.91 5.85 -2.07
N LEU A 53 4.20 6.11 -1.89
CA LEU A 53 5.24 5.85 -2.90
C LEU A 53 5.37 4.36 -3.23
N LEU A 54 5.40 3.48 -2.23
CA LEU A 54 5.40 2.03 -2.44
C LEU A 54 4.17 1.58 -3.21
N ALA A 55 3.00 2.14 -2.89
CA ALA A 55 1.76 1.81 -3.57
C ALA A 55 1.75 2.24 -5.04
N VAL A 56 2.29 3.42 -5.32
CA VAL A 56 2.48 3.94 -6.69
C VAL A 56 3.51 3.10 -7.45
N LEU A 57 4.63 2.73 -6.84
CA LEU A 57 5.63 1.87 -7.48
C LEU A 57 5.06 0.49 -7.82
N ASN A 58 4.27 -0.11 -6.91
CA ASN A 58 3.60 -1.39 -7.16
C ASN A 58 2.52 -1.29 -8.25
N SER A 59 1.78 -0.16 -8.34
CA SER A 59 0.79 0.05 -9.39
C SER A 59 1.43 0.32 -10.76
N LEU A 60 2.58 1.00 -10.81
CA LEU A 60 3.34 1.21 -12.05
C LEU A 60 3.97 -0.09 -12.57
N ARG A 61 4.33 -1.02 -11.70
CA ARG A 61 4.84 -2.35 -12.10
C ARG A 61 3.83 -3.16 -12.90
N VAL A 62 2.53 -2.94 -12.66
CA VAL A 62 1.42 -3.60 -13.38
C VAL A 62 1.33 -3.14 -14.83
N PHE A 63 1.66 -1.87 -15.12
CA PHE A 63 1.54 -1.32 -16.47
C PHE A 63 2.59 -1.86 -17.45
N ARG A 64 3.55 -2.66 -16.95
CA ARG A 64 4.64 -3.22 -17.76
C ARG A 64 4.40 -4.68 -18.18
N ASP A 65 3.27 -5.28 -17.80
CA ASP A 65 2.78 -6.60 -18.25
C ASP A 65 1.46 -6.46 -19.04
#